data_AF-A0A8T3X416-F1
#
_entry.id   AF-A0A8T3X416-F1
#
_cell.length_a   1.000
_cell.length_b   1.000
_cell.length_c   1.000
_cell.angle_alpha   90.00
_cell.angle_beta   90.00
_cell.angle_gamma   90.00
#
_symmetry.space_group_name_H-M   'P 1'
#
loop_
_entity.id
_entity.type
_entity.pdbx_description
1 polymer ?
#
loop_
_entity_poly.entity_id
_entity_poly.type
_entity_poly.pdbx_seq_one_letter_code
_entity_poly.pdbx_strand_id
1 'polypeptide(L)'
;MLPYLAKFLPVRVHEHMESFILKNYGRTHWATTKLPSEFFEVISGKKLLSMFHHAAKNVPGYKKFLAEHRINPSAIQTVGDFDTHVVETNKDNYIRKYSYESRCVDGKFPHDGNIDESSGSSGKPTNWIRSIKEESLLFNVAQFEFNYCYDVKNKQYIVLSAWSTGPWATGIKFCEIIEHSALVKSTDTNVEDIIETLKLFGPKYNYLIAGYPPFLKKLVDEGADKIRWKDYKIDIMTGGEGNIIEWNYYMKDKLGQNCKIVSSYGCSDIDIGIGFETDFSFFIRELCNKNRKLRQELFGHGDKLPMIFQYNPLMHYIRQIPIERADGSKIYEYEITLLDRNVVSPKIKYNLKDEGGVIKFNDMLSILGSHVPDFLDRFQKKGHQREPLLRLPFLYIVDRSDGTISLDGANIYPHQIERCIHRDRGLLANVHLFKMALEYNKKKNSVFKVMLELKEGIKPSQLLAKKASSVILRELQNLNYDYRESYTNDKILAPVVALFRYGEGPFHPKFKKIKHKYIHT
;
A
#
# COMPACT_ATOMS: atom_id res chain seq x y z
N MET A 1 12.72 -16.85 27.31
CA MET A 1 13.63 -16.02 28.12
C MET A 1 13.91 -14.66 27.48
N LEU A 2 14.35 -14.57 26.22
CA LEU A 2 14.66 -13.29 25.54
C LEU A 2 13.51 -12.27 25.49
N PRO A 3 12.26 -12.61 25.08
CA PRO A 3 11.15 -11.65 25.10
C PRO A 3 10.83 -11.15 26.51
N TYR A 4 11.05 -11.98 27.53
CA TYR A 4 10.86 -11.61 28.93
C TYR A 4 11.92 -10.59 29.39
N LEU A 5 13.20 -10.83 29.08
CA LEU A 5 14.29 -9.89 29.40
C LEU A 5 14.09 -8.53 28.70
N ALA A 6 13.62 -8.53 27.45
CA ALA A 6 13.33 -7.30 26.71
C ALA A 6 12.31 -6.39 27.43
N LYS A 7 11.39 -6.96 28.23
CA LYS A 7 10.40 -6.21 29.02
C LYS A 7 11.00 -5.36 30.14
N PHE A 8 12.22 -5.64 30.60
CA PHE A 8 12.84 -4.89 31.70
C PHE A 8 13.88 -3.86 31.24
N LEU A 9 14.33 -3.90 29.98
CA LEU A 9 15.31 -2.95 29.45
C LEU A 9 14.70 -1.55 29.17
N PRO A 10 15.42 -0.45 29.44
CA PRO A 10 15.00 0.90 29.08
C PRO A 10 14.82 1.07 27.56
N VAL A 11 13.91 1.96 27.13
CA VAL A 11 13.65 2.21 25.69
C VAL A 11 14.91 2.60 24.92
N ARG A 12 15.79 3.42 25.51
CA ARG A 12 17.06 3.81 24.87
C ARG A 12 17.93 2.61 24.50
N VAL A 13 17.91 1.54 25.31
CA VAL A 13 18.65 0.31 24.99
C VAL A 13 18.06 -0.36 23.76
N HIS A 14 16.73 -0.39 23.64
CA HIS A 14 16.05 -0.92 22.45
C HIS A 14 16.33 -0.09 21.20
N GLU A 15 16.34 1.24 21.29
CA GLU A 15 16.71 2.13 20.18
C GLU A 15 18.15 1.86 19.68
N HIS A 16 19.10 1.64 20.61
CA HIS A 16 20.47 1.26 20.24
C HIS A 16 20.55 -0.13 19.64
N MET A 17 19.82 -1.10 20.18
CA MET A 17 19.75 -2.47 19.64
C MET A 17 19.17 -2.50 18.24
N GLU A 18 18.10 -1.76 17.99
CA GLU A 18 17.53 -1.58 16.65
C GLU A 18 18.55 -1.03 15.69
N SER A 19 19.20 0.09 16.04
CA SER A 19 20.24 0.67 15.19
C SER A 19 21.37 -0.33 14.91
N PHE A 20 21.79 -1.09 15.92
CA PHE A 20 22.83 -2.10 15.79
C PHE A 20 22.42 -3.28 14.88
N ILE A 21 21.17 -3.74 14.98
CA ILE A 21 20.61 -4.83 14.17
C ILE A 21 20.44 -4.35 12.72
N LEU A 22 19.71 -3.25 12.51
CA LEU A 22 19.27 -2.81 11.18
C LEU A 22 20.40 -2.27 10.30
N LYS A 23 21.49 -1.74 10.88
CA LYS A 23 22.65 -1.22 10.13
C LYS A 23 23.41 -2.27 9.32
N ASN A 24 23.17 -3.57 9.54
CA ASN A 24 23.91 -4.61 8.85
C ASN A 24 22.98 -5.75 8.41
N TYR A 25 22.99 -6.03 7.10
CA TYR A 25 22.18 -7.10 6.51
C TYR A 25 22.28 -8.43 7.27
N GLY A 26 23.48 -8.90 7.59
CA GLY A 26 23.68 -10.20 8.25
C GLY A 26 23.09 -10.23 9.67
N ARG A 27 23.18 -9.11 10.40
CA ARG A 27 22.56 -8.98 11.74
C ARG A 27 21.04 -8.91 11.64
N THR A 28 20.51 -8.11 10.71
CA THR A 28 19.06 -8.06 10.45
C THR A 28 18.54 -9.43 10.09
N HIS A 29 19.17 -10.10 9.12
CA HIS A 29 18.79 -11.44 8.67
C HIS A 29 18.85 -12.47 9.80
N TRP A 30 19.93 -12.49 10.59
CA TRP A 30 20.02 -13.37 11.74
C TRP A 30 18.93 -13.08 12.77
N ALA A 31 18.70 -11.81 13.10
CA ALA A 31 17.70 -11.42 14.09
C ALA A 31 16.29 -11.84 13.64
N THR A 32 15.91 -11.52 12.40
CA THR A 32 14.57 -11.81 11.88
C THR A 32 14.33 -13.28 11.60
N THR A 33 15.37 -14.12 11.52
CA THR A 33 15.21 -15.57 11.26
C THR A 33 15.40 -16.44 12.50
N LYS A 34 16.09 -15.93 13.54
CA LYS A 34 16.42 -16.69 14.75
C LYS A 34 15.70 -16.21 16.00
N LEU A 35 15.44 -14.91 16.14
CA LEU A 35 14.72 -14.40 17.31
C LEU A 35 13.22 -14.73 17.21
N PRO A 36 12.54 -14.99 18.34
CA PRO A 36 11.08 -15.16 18.35
C PRO A 36 10.37 -13.90 17.85
N SER A 37 9.24 -14.03 17.14
CA SER A 37 8.48 -12.86 16.68
C SER A 37 8.00 -11.98 17.84
N GLU A 38 7.70 -12.58 19.00
CA GLU A 38 7.27 -11.88 20.22
C GLU A 38 8.35 -10.93 20.76
N PHE A 39 9.63 -11.19 20.45
CA PHE A 39 10.72 -10.28 20.81
C PHE A 39 10.53 -8.91 20.15
N PHE A 40 10.22 -8.90 18.85
CA PHE A 40 9.97 -7.67 18.11
C PHE A 40 8.68 -6.98 18.56
N GLU A 41 7.62 -7.73 18.88
CA GLU A 41 6.36 -7.18 19.41
C GLU A 41 6.57 -6.43 20.74
N VAL A 42 7.35 -7.00 21.65
CA VAL A 42 7.67 -6.35 22.94
C VAL A 42 8.43 -5.04 22.74
N ILE A 43 9.40 -5.02 21.82
CA ILE A 43 10.16 -3.81 21.51
C ILE A 43 9.26 -2.76 20.86
N SER A 44 8.44 -3.18 19.90
CA SER A 44 7.47 -2.33 19.21
C SER A 44 6.56 -1.59 20.20
N GLY A 45 5.98 -2.30 21.17
CA GLY A 45 5.13 -1.70 22.20
C GLY A 45 5.85 -0.70 23.12
N LYS A 46 7.14 -0.93 23.40
CA LYS A 46 7.96 0.02 24.18
C LYS A 46 8.29 1.29 23.39
N LYS A 47 8.63 1.12 22.11
CA LYS A 47 8.88 2.25 21.20
C LYS A 47 7.60 3.05 20.98
N LEU A 48 6.44 2.40 20.88
CA LEU A 48 5.13 3.04 20.76
C LEU A 48 4.89 4.05 21.89
N LEU A 49 5.07 3.63 23.14
CA LEU A 49 4.86 4.51 24.31
C LEU A 49 5.86 5.67 24.32
N SER A 50 7.13 5.38 24.04
CA SER A 50 8.18 6.41 23.92
C SER A 50 7.83 7.45 22.86
N MET A 51 7.38 7.00 21.69
CA MET A 51 6.97 7.86 20.58
C MET A 51 5.71 8.67 20.92
N PHE A 52 4.70 8.05 21.53
CA PHE A 52 3.50 8.74 21.99
C PHE A 52 3.83 9.89 22.94
N HIS A 53 4.64 9.62 23.99
CA HIS A 53 5.04 10.67 24.93
C HIS A 53 5.92 11.74 24.29
N HIS A 54 6.80 11.36 23.36
CA HIS A 54 7.60 12.31 22.60
C HIS A 54 6.70 13.26 21.77
N ALA A 55 5.72 12.72 21.04
CA ALA A 55 4.79 13.52 20.25
C ALA A 55 3.90 14.39 21.15
N ALA A 56 3.36 13.84 22.25
CA ALA A 56 2.51 14.56 23.19
C ALA A 56 3.22 15.75 23.85
N LYS A 57 4.54 15.64 24.05
CA LYS A 57 5.36 16.69 24.62
C LYS A 57 5.77 17.75 23.59
N ASN A 58 6.25 17.31 22.42
CA ASN A 58 7.02 18.17 21.53
C ASN A 58 6.28 18.58 20.24
N VAL A 59 5.11 17.99 19.92
CA VAL A 59 4.36 18.33 18.69
C VAL A 59 3.15 19.20 19.05
N PRO A 60 3.15 20.52 18.73
CA PRO A 60 2.10 21.44 19.19
C PRO A 60 0.68 21.05 18.75
N GLY A 61 0.52 20.60 17.51
CA GLY A 61 -0.75 20.15 16.96
C GLY A 61 -1.25 18.87 17.64
N TYR A 62 -0.35 17.93 17.96
CA TYR A 62 -0.72 16.72 18.69
C TYR A 62 -1.11 17.02 20.15
N LYS A 63 -0.39 17.92 20.81
CA LYS A 63 -0.74 18.38 22.16
C LYS A 63 -2.15 19.00 22.21
N LYS A 64 -2.48 19.84 21.22
CA LYS A 64 -3.84 20.41 21.08
C LYS A 64 -4.88 19.32 20.81
N PHE A 65 -4.59 18.40 19.90
CA PHE A 65 -5.45 17.26 19.59
C PHE A 65 -5.78 16.43 20.84
N LEU A 66 -4.78 16.09 21.65
CA LEU A 66 -4.99 15.34 22.90
C LEU A 66 -5.85 16.13 23.90
N ALA A 67 -5.61 17.44 24.04
CA ALA A 67 -6.39 18.30 24.94
C ALA A 67 -7.86 18.42 24.51
N GLU A 68 -8.12 18.58 23.21
CA GLU A 68 -9.48 18.62 22.64
C GLU A 68 -10.26 17.32 22.92
N HIS A 69 -9.56 16.19 22.90
CA HIS A 69 -10.14 14.87 23.21
C HIS A 69 -10.04 14.50 24.70
N ARG A 70 -9.61 15.43 25.56
CA ARG A 70 -9.46 15.25 27.02
C ARG A 70 -8.57 14.06 27.41
N ILE A 71 -7.56 13.77 26.61
CA ILE A 71 -6.59 12.70 26.87
C ILE A 71 -5.42 13.28 27.68
N ASN A 72 -5.20 12.75 28.88
CA ASN A 72 -4.02 13.08 29.68
C ASN A 72 -2.85 12.16 29.28
N PRO A 73 -1.76 12.68 28.67
CA PRO A 73 -0.64 11.85 28.25
C PRO A 73 0.06 11.13 29.40
N SER A 74 0.04 11.65 30.63
CA SER A 74 0.68 10.99 31.77
C SER A 74 -0.11 9.79 32.30
N ALA A 75 -1.37 9.63 31.91
CA ALA A 75 -2.19 8.47 32.27
C ALA A 75 -1.96 7.27 31.34
N ILE A 76 -1.31 7.48 30.19
CA ILE A 76 -1.04 6.43 29.21
C ILE A 76 0.31 5.78 29.53
N GLN A 77 0.31 4.67 30.28
CA GLN A 77 1.53 4.03 30.77
C GLN A 77 1.80 2.67 30.12
N THR A 78 0.77 2.06 29.56
CA THR A 78 0.82 0.75 28.92
C THR A 78 0.31 0.81 27.48
N VAL A 79 0.70 -0.19 26.68
CA VAL A 79 0.16 -0.36 25.32
C VAL A 79 -1.37 -0.46 25.37
N GLY A 80 -1.92 -1.14 26.39
CA GLY A 80 -3.36 -1.22 26.61
C GLY A 80 -4.04 0.14 26.85
N ASP A 81 -3.40 1.03 27.62
CA ASP A 81 -3.89 2.39 27.83
C ASP A 81 -3.89 3.18 26.51
N PHE A 82 -2.81 3.07 25.74
CA PHE A 82 -2.70 3.73 24.44
C PHE A 82 -3.79 3.23 23.49
N ASP A 83 -3.93 1.91 23.43
CA ASP A 83 -4.85 1.23 22.55
C ASP A 83 -6.32 1.56 22.87
N THR A 84 -6.63 1.75 24.15
CA THR A 84 -8.00 2.00 24.62
C THR A 84 -8.35 3.49 24.61
N HIS A 85 -7.44 4.36 25.03
CA HIS A 85 -7.76 5.75 25.35
C HIS A 85 -7.27 6.78 24.33
N VAL A 86 -6.20 6.49 23.59
CA VAL A 86 -5.71 7.43 22.57
C VAL A 86 -6.63 7.36 21.36
N VAL A 87 -7.10 8.51 20.88
CA VAL A 87 -7.99 8.59 19.72
C VAL A 87 -7.19 8.43 18.42
N GLU A 88 -7.75 7.66 17.48
CA GLU A 88 -7.23 7.51 16.11
C GLU A 88 -7.00 8.88 15.45
N THR A 89 -5.89 9.03 14.73
CA THR A 89 -5.68 10.17 13.82
C THR A 89 -5.92 9.77 12.37
N ASN A 90 -6.43 10.69 11.57
CA ASN A 90 -6.62 10.51 10.13
C ASN A 90 -6.55 11.86 9.40
N LYS A 91 -6.76 11.84 8.07
CA LYS A 91 -6.69 13.06 7.26
C LYS A 91 -7.68 14.15 7.73
N ASP A 92 -8.88 13.76 8.15
CA ASP A 92 -9.97 14.68 8.43
C ASP A 92 -9.94 15.23 9.86
N ASN A 93 -9.58 14.41 10.85
CA ASN A 93 -9.58 14.83 12.24
C ASN A 93 -8.25 15.46 12.72
N TYR A 94 -7.15 15.24 12.00
CA TYR A 94 -5.83 15.69 12.42
C TYR A 94 -5.09 16.42 11.29
N ILE A 95 -4.80 15.76 10.17
CA ILE A 95 -3.91 16.33 9.13
C ILE A 95 -4.42 17.66 8.58
N ARG A 96 -5.74 17.76 8.32
CA ARG A 96 -6.38 18.98 7.78
C ARG A 96 -6.67 20.04 8.84
N LYS A 97 -6.76 19.67 10.11
CA LYS A 97 -7.13 20.59 11.20
C LYS A 97 -5.94 21.39 11.73
N TYR A 98 -4.74 20.85 11.61
CA TYR A 98 -3.52 21.44 12.15
C TYR A 98 -2.56 21.86 11.02
N SER A 99 -1.93 23.02 11.16
CA SER A 99 -0.96 23.53 10.17
C SER A 99 0.22 22.56 10.00
N TYR A 100 0.90 22.62 8.86
CA TYR A 100 2.06 21.79 8.57
C TYR A 100 3.13 21.91 9.67
N GLU A 101 3.44 23.14 10.10
CA GLU A 101 4.44 23.43 11.14
C GLU A 101 4.00 22.85 12.49
N SER A 102 2.73 23.04 12.87
CA SER A 102 2.23 22.55 14.16
C SER A 102 2.19 21.02 14.25
N ARG A 103 2.16 20.32 13.10
CA ARG A 103 2.30 18.86 13.02
C ARG A 103 3.76 18.40 13.05
N CYS A 104 4.72 19.32 13.07
CA CYS A 104 6.13 19.02 13.20
C CYS A 104 6.60 19.11 14.67
N VAL A 105 7.66 18.37 14.99
CA VAL A 105 8.36 18.48 16.26
C VAL A 105 8.81 19.93 16.48
N ASP A 106 8.59 20.44 17.68
CA ASP A 106 8.83 21.82 18.12
C ASP A 106 8.10 22.90 17.31
N GLY A 107 7.12 22.52 16.48
CA GLY A 107 6.35 23.45 15.67
C GLY A 107 7.14 24.07 14.52
N LYS A 108 8.20 23.40 14.05
CA LYS A 108 9.16 23.94 13.06
C LYS A 108 9.41 22.94 11.93
N PHE A 109 9.58 23.47 10.72
CA PHE A 109 10.09 22.68 9.62
C PHE A 109 11.57 22.30 9.84
N PRO A 110 12.00 21.14 9.31
CA PRO A 110 13.41 20.81 9.29
C PRO A 110 14.14 21.78 8.34
N HIS A 111 15.43 21.99 8.56
CA HIS A 111 16.27 22.78 7.65
C HIS A 111 16.49 22.02 6.32
N ASP A 112 16.77 20.72 6.41
CA ASP A 112 17.07 19.85 5.27
C ASP A 112 16.09 18.67 5.21
N GLY A 113 15.61 18.37 4.00
CA GLY A 113 14.71 17.25 3.72
C GLY A 113 13.93 17.46 2.43
N ASN A 114 12.79 16.77 2.31
CA ASN A 114 11.94 16.80 1.13
C ASN A 114 10.47 17.10 1.51
N ILE A 115 9.69 17.51 0.50
CA ILE A 115 8.24 17.66 0.61
C ILE A 115 7.62 16.77 -0.46
N ASP A 116 6.87 15.77 0.01
CA ASP A 116 6.15 14.85 -0.88
C ASP A 116 4.65 15.13 -0.84
N GLU A 117 3.94 14.70 -1.87
CA GLU A 117 2.50 14.79 -1.96
C GLU A 117 1.83 13.40 -1.89
N SER A 118 0.66 13.38 -1.26
CA SER A 118 -0.33 12.32 -1.48
C SER A 118 -1.55 12.91 -2.17
N SER A 119 -2.20 12.09 -2.99
CA SER A 119 -3.56 12.32 -3.48
C SER A 119 -4.47 12.79 -2.34
N GLY A 120 -5.12 13.95 -2.53
CA GLY A 120 -6.08 14.48 -1.57
C GLY A 120 -7.49 14.18 -2.01
N SER A 121 -8.33 13.70 -1.08
CA SER A 121 -9.75 13.45 -1.39
C SER A 121 -10.42 14.71 -1.96
N SER A 122 -10.19 15.90 -1.39
CA SER A 122 -10.78 17.17 -1.85
C SER A 122 -10.29 17.69 -3.22
N GLY A 123 -9.39 16.97 -3.91
CA GLY A 123 -8.72 17.42 -5.14
C GLY A 123 -7.56 18.39 -4.90
N LYS A 124 -7.26 18.72 -3.64
CA LYS A 124 -6.03 19.43 -3.23
C LYS A 124 -5.05 18.41 -2.64
N PRO A 125 -3.82 18.27 -3.17
CA PRO A 125 -2.81 17.38 -2.60
C PRO A 125 -2.53 17.71 -1.13
N THR A 126 -2.21 16.68 -0.36
CA THR A 126 -1.69 16.85 1.00
C THR A 126 -0.18 16.79 0.95
N ASN A 127 0.48 17.80 1.52
CA ASN A 127 1.94 17.86 1.61
C ASN A 127 2.45 17.16 2.88
N TRP A 128 3.57 16.45 2.73
CA TRP A 128 4.25 15.68 3.76
C TRP A 128 5.66 16.21 3.92
N ILE A 129 5.91 16.84 5.06
CA ILE A 129 7.23 17.37 5.41
C ILE A 129 8.09 16.23 5.95
N ARG A 130 9.27 16.06 5.36
CA ARG A 130 10.24 15.02 5.69
C ARG A 130 11.56 15.67 6.08
N SER A 131 12.30 15.06 6.99
CA SER A 131 13.68 15.47 7.29
C SER A 131 14.68 14.46 6.74
N ILE A 132 15.83 14.91 6.26
CA ILE A 132 16.94 14.01 5.90
C ILE A 132 17.34 13.06 7.04
N LYS A 133 17.08 13.45 8.29
CA LYS A 133 17.39 12.62 9.47
C LYS A 133 16.51 11.37 9.59
N GLU A 134 15.30 11.39 9.06
CA GLU A 134 14.38 10.24 9.12
C GLU A 134 14.72 9.17 8.06
N GLU A 135 15.57 9.49 7.09
CA GLU A 135 15.94 8.57 6.01
C GLU A 135 16.83 7.42 6.48
N SER A 136 17.65 7.60 7.52
CA SER A 136 18.61 6.58 7.94
C SER A 136 17.95 5.25 8.32
N LEU A 137 16.79 5.28 8.99
CA LEU A 137 16.09 4.05 9.36
C LEU A 137 15.46 3.38 8.14
N LEU A 138 14.73 4.16 7.33
CA LEU A 138 14.11 3.70 6.09
C LEU A 138 15.15 3.10 5.14
N PHE A 139 16.29 3.76 4.99
CA PHE A 139 17.43 3.30 4.21
C PHE A 139 17.91 1.92 4.65
N ASN A 140 18.18 1.73 5.94
CA ASN A 140 18.67 0.44 6.45
C ASN A 140 17.69 -0.70 6.21
N VAL A 141 16.38 -0.45 6.36
CA VAL A 141 15.36 -1.47 6.14
C VAL A 141 15.18 -1.74 4.65
N ALA A 142 15.05 -0.72 3.81
CA ALA A 142 14.95 -0.88 2.37
C ALA A 142 16.17 -1.63 1.79
N GLN A 143 17.38 -1.34 2.26
CA GLN A 143 18.60 -2.05 1.85
C GLN A 143 18.57 -3.54 2.26
N PHE A 144 18.03 -3.84 3.44
CA PHE A 144 17.82 -5.23 3.85
C PHE A 144 16.83 -5.94 2.93
N GLU A 145 15.66 -5.34 2.70
CA GLU A 145 14.59 -5.89 1.87
C GLU A 145 15.07 -6.09 0.43
N PHE A 146 15.75 -5.09 -0.12
CA PHE A 146 16.27 -5.12 -1.48
C PHE A 146 17.27 -6.26 -1.67
N ASN A 147 18.22 -6.41 -0.74
CA ASN A 147 19.18 -7.48 -0.80
C ASN A 147 18.58 -8.86 -0.49
N TYR A 148 17.64 -8.95 0.45
CA TYR A 148 16.95 -10.20 0.78
C TYR A 148 16.12 -10.72 -0.41
N CYS A 149 15.41 -9.81 -1.08
CA CYS A 149 14.55 -10.17 -2.20
C CYS A 149 15.36 -10.47 -3.46
N TYR A 150 16.31 -9.61 -3.83
CA TYR A 150 16.92 -9.66 -5.16
C TYR A 150 18.36 -10.11 -5.17
N ASP A 151 19.02 -10.28 -4.02
CA ASP A 151 20.46 -10.57 -3.94
C ASP A 151 21.30 -9.54 -4.74
N VAL A 152 20.96 -8.26 -4.56
CA VAL A 152 21.48 -7.16 -5.40
C VAL A 152 23.00 -7.03 -5.34
N LYS A 153 23.61 -7.41 -4.22
CA LYS A 153 25.07 -7.37 -4.05
C LYS A 153 25.78 -8.32 -5.00
N ASN A 154 25.21 -9.50 -5.24
CA ASN A 154 25.82 -10.50 -6.12
C ASN A 154 25.35 -10.33 -7.58
N LYS A 155 24.09 -9.93 -7.79
CA LYS A 155 23.53 -9.81 -9.14
C LYS A 155 23.89 -8.50 -9.87
N GLN A 156 24.33 -7.45 -9.17
CA GLN A 156 24.77 -6.18 -9.78
C GLN A 156 23.75 -5.64 -10.80
N TYR A 157 22.57 -5.24 -10.31
CA TYR A 157 21.50 -4.76 -11.17
C TYR A 157 21.79 -3.39 -11.80
N ILE A 158 21.27 -3.20 -13.02
CA ILE A 158 20.86 -1.88 -13.53
C ILE A 158 19.36 -1.74 -13.23
N VAL A 159 19.02 -0.83 -12.34
CA VAL A 159 17.65 -0.56 -11.91
C VAL A 159 17.05 0.53 -12.80
N LEU A 160 15.92 0.23 -13.42
CA LEU A 160 15.10 1.19 -14.15
C LEU A 160 13.91 1.57 -13.29
N SER A 161 13.94 2.79 -12.75
CA SER A 161 12.83 3.33 -11.95
C SER A 161 11.75 3.83 -12.90
N ALA A 162 10.70 3.03 -13.02
CA ALA A 162 9.49 3.29 -13.80
C ALA A 162 8.33 3.80 -12.93
N TRP A 163 8.67 4.47 -11.83
CA TRP A 163 7.74 5.21 -10.98
C TRP A 163 7.60 6.63 -11.51
N SER A 164 6.43 7.25 -11.33
CA SER A 164 6.30 8.70 -11.57
C SER A 164 7.25 9.46 -10.66
N THR A 165 8.02 10.39 -11.25
CA THR A 165 9.01 11.23 -10.55
C THR A 165 8.50 12.63 -10.22
N GLY A 166 7.18 12.83 -10.32
CA GLY A 166 6.53 14.05 -9.86
C GLY A 166 6.54 14.20 -8.33
N PRO A 167 5.60 14.95 -7.75
CA PRO A 167 5.63 15.30 -6.33
C PRO A 167 5.34 14.14 -5.38
N TRP A 168 5.00 12.95 -5.87
CA TRP A 168 4.69 11.78 -5.03
C TRP A 168 5.95 11.15 -4.41
N ALA A 169 5.79 10.59 -3.22
CA ALA A 169 6.92 10.08 -2.43
C ALA A 169 7.75 9.01 -3.14
N THR A 170 7.14 8.13 -3.94
CA THR A 170 7.81 6.90 -4.40
C THR A 170 8.96 7.15 -5.37
N GLY A 171 8.77 7.88 -6.47
CA GLY A 171 9.73 7.86 -7.59
C GLY A 171 11.11 8.39 -7.23
N ILE A 172 11.18 9.61 -6.68
CA ILE A 172 12.45 10.23 -6.28
C ILE A 172 13.05 9.47 -5.08
N LYS A 173 12.27 9.22 -4.03
CA LYS A 173 12.77 8.56 -2.81
C LYS A 173 13.28 7.14 -3.08
N PHE A 174 12.63 6.41 -3.98
CA PHE A 174 13.09 5.10 -4.43
C PHE A 174 14.48 5.20 -5.09
N CYS A 175 14.69 6.17 -5.98
CA CYS A 175 15.98 6.36 -6.62
C CYS A 175 17.07 6.69 -5.61
N GLU A 176 16.81 7.66 -4.71
CA GLU A 176 17.73 8.08 -3.63
C GLU A 176 18.13 6.91 -2.73
N ILE A 177 17.21 6.00 -2.39
CA ILE A 177 17.52 4.87 -1.52
C ILE A 177 18.31 3.78 -2.26
N ILE A 178 17.92 3.48 -3.51
CA ILE A 178 18.44 2.32 -4.24
C ILE A 178 19.80 2.60 -4.88
N GLU A 179 20.14 3.85 -5.18
CA GLU A 179 21.44 4.21 -5.77
C GLU A 179 22.65 3.89 -4.87
N HIS A 180 22.41 3.74 -3.56
CA HIS A 180 23.44 3.24 -2.64
C HIS A 180 23.72 1.73 -2.75
N SER A 181 22.91 0.98 -3.52
CA SER A 181 23.00 -0.48 -3.68
C SER A 181 23.18 -0.94 -5.12
N ALA A 182 22.77 -0.15 -6.10
CA ALA A 182 22.78 -0.50 -7.52
C ALA A 182 22.88 0.74 -8.41
N LEU A 183 23.19 0.55 -9.70
CA LEU A 183 23.05 1.62 -10.68
C LEU A 183 21.57 1.89 -10.92
N VAL A 184 21.14 3.13 -10.80
CA VAL A 184 19.73 3.53 -11.00
C VAL A 184 19.63 4.50 -12.17
N LYS A 185 18.70 4.25 -13.08
CA LYS A 185 18.24 5.21 -14.08
C LYS A 185 16.75 5.46 -13.85
N SER A 186 16.38 6.71 -13.58
CA SER A 186 14.98 7.11 -13.62
C SER A 186 14.52 7.21 -15.07
N THR A 187 13.44 6.51 -15.39
CA THR A 187 12.80 6.53 -16.72
C THR A 187 11.38 7.05 -16.67
N ASP A 188 10.86 7.37 -15.48
CA ASP A 188 9.44 7.64 -15.25
C ASP A 188 8.53 6.54 -15.86
N THR A 189 7.26 6.83 -16.04
CA THR A 189 6.26 6.00 -16.72
C THR A 189 6.36 6.13 -18.25
N ASN A 190 7.57 6.03 -18.80
CA ASN A 190 7.86 6.11 -20.24
C ASN A 190 8.32 4.75 -20.81
N VAL A 191 7.53 4.19 -21.73
CA VAL A 191 7.80 2.89 -22.37
C VAL A 191 9.01 2.98 -23.29
N GLU A 192 9.08 4.02 -24.13
CA GLU A 192 10.16 4.25 -25.08
C GLU A 192 11.51 4.36 -24.39
N ASP A 193 11.61 5.17 -23.34
CA ASP A 193 12.87 5.39 -22.61
C ASP A 193 13.41 4.09 -22.00
N ILE A 194 12.53 3.25 -21.44
CA ILE A 194 12.91 1.95 -20.89
C ILE A 194 13.42 1.02 -22.00
N ILE A 195 12.69 0.94 -23.11
CA ILE A 195 13.04 0.06 -24.24
C ILE A 195 14.36 0.49 -24.89
N GLU A 196 14.56 1.79 -25.10
CA GLU A 196 15.82 2.34 -25.63
C GLU A 196 16.98 2.06 -24.68
N THR A 197 16.76 2.20 -23.37
CA THR A 197 17.77 1.88 -22.35
C THR A 197 18.18 0.41 -22.40
N LEU A 198 17.21 -0.51 -22.48
CA LEU A 198 17.48 -1.94 -22.58
C LEU A 198 18.26 -2.26 -23.87
N LYS A 199 17.87 -1.70 -25.02
CA LYS A 199 18.58 -1.88 -26.29
C LYS A 199 20.02 -1.35 -26.24
N LEU A 200 20.23 -0.19 -25.61
CA LEU A 200 21.54 0.44 -25.51
C LEU A 200 22.52 -0.40 -24.69
N PHE A 201 22.10 -0.89 -23.53
CA PHE A 201 22.96 -1.67 -22.64
C PHE A 201 23.05 -3.16 -23.01
N GLY A 202 22.00 -3.68 -23.67
CA GLY A 202 21.93 -5.05 -24.17
C GLY A 202 21.67 -6.11 -23.08
N PRO A 203 21.52 -7.39 -23.46
CA PRO A 203 21.04 -8.46 -22.58
C PRO A 203 22.06 -9.00 -21.55
N LYS A 204 23.29 -8.49 -21.56
CA LYS A 204 24.40 -9.03 -20.74
C LYS A 204 24.28 -8.71 -19.25
N TYR A 205 23.49 -7.70 -18.88
CA TYR A 205 23.30 -7.24 -17.51
C TYR A 205 22.03 -7.82 -16.88
N ASN A 206 21.98 -7.78 -15.55
CA ASN A 206 20.74 -8.02 -14.80
C ASN A 206 19.99 -6.69 -14.66
N TYR A 207 18.71 -6.69 -14.99
CA TYR A 207 17.84 -5.52 -14.89
C TYR A 207 16.79 -5.73 -13.82
N LEU A 208 16.48 -4.66 -13.09
CA LEU A 208 15.31 -4.59 -12.24
C LEU A 208 14.46 -3.43 -12.71
N ILE A 209 13.21 -3.68 -13.08
CA ILE A 209 12.27 -2.62 -13.45
C ILE A 209 11.27 -2.45 -12.31
N ALA A 210 11.20 -1.24 -11.75
CA ALA A 210 10.36 -0.94 -10.60
C ALA A 210 9.22 0.02 -10.99
N GLY A 211 7.96 -0.38 -10.85
CA GLY A 211 6.83 0.46 -11.28
C GLY A 211 5.44 -0.07 -10.90
N TYR A 212 4.41 0.68 -11.28
CA TYR A 212 3.01 0.30 -11.05
C TYR A 212 2.62 -0.94 -11.89
N PRO A 213 1.86 -1.92 -11.36
CA PRO A 213 1.47 -3.12 -12.09
C PRO A 213 0.82 -2.88 -13.47
N PRO A 214 -0.11 -1.91 -13.64
CA PRO A 214 -0.68 -1.56 -14.94
C PRO A 214 0.37 -1.05 -15.91
N PHE A 215 1.20 -0.08 -15.49
CA PHE A 215 2.28 0.45 -16.32
C PHE A 215 3.29 -0.63 -16.73
N LEU A 216 3.74 -1.47 -15.80
CA LEU A 216 4.68 -2.56 -16.09
C LEU A 216 4.11 -3.55 -17.11
N LYS A 217 2.81 -3.84 -17.03
CA LYS A 217 2.14 -4.67 -18.02
C LYS A 217 2.07 -3.98 -19.38
N LYS A 218 1.70 -2.70 -19.41
CA LYS A 218 1.69 -1.88 -20.63
C LYS A 218 3.06 -1.90 -21.30
N LEU A 219 4.13 -1.66 -20.53
CA LEU A 219 5.52 -1.74 -20.98
C LEU A 219 5.81 -3.08 -21.67
N VAL A 220 5.48 -4.19 -21.01
CA VAL A 220 5.73 -5.53 -21.58
C VAL A 220 4.93 -5.78 -22.86
N ASP A 221 3.66 -5.35 -22.89
CA ASP A 221 2.78 -5.53 -24.04
C ASP A 221 3.23 -4.69 -25.25
N GLU A 222 3.48 -3.40 -25.04
CA GLU A 222 3.90 -2.47 -26.11
C GLU A 222 5.36 -2.68 -26.54
N GLY A 223 6.20 -3.19 -25.63
CA GLY A 223 7.58 -3.55 -25.93
C GLY A 223 7.75 -4.88 -26.65
N ALA A 224 6.70 -5.72 -26.73
CA ALA A 224 6.79 -7.06 -27.33
C ALA A 224 7.21 -7.05 -28.82
N ASP A 225 6.82 -6.01 -29.56
CA ASP A 225 7.22 -5.83 -30.96
C ASP A 225 8.56 -5.07 -31.10
N LYS A 226 9.07 -4.52 -29.99
CA LYS A 226 10.28 -3.68 -29.97
C LYS A 226 11.52 -4.44 -29.47
N ILE A 227 11.35 -5.40 -28.55
CA ILE A 227 12.42 -6.26 -28.01
C ILE A 227 11.91 -7.67 -27.72
N ARG A 228 12.82 -8.65 -27.79
CA ARG A 228 12.55 -10.00 -27.28
C ARG A 228 12.84 -10.04 -25.79
N TRP A 229 11.81 -9.85 -24.96
CA TRP A 229 11.92 -9.79 -23.50
C TRP A 229 12.75 -10.92 -22.87
N LYS A 230 12.55 -12.16 -23.35
CA LYS A 230 13.24 -13.36 -22.84
C LYS A 230 14.75 -13.39 -23.12
N ASP A 231 15.27 -12.51 -23.98
CA ASP A 231 16.71 -12.35 -24.17
C ASP A 231 17.36 -11.61 -22.99
N TYR A 232 16.57 -10.85 -22.22
CA TYR A 232 17.04 -10.03 -21.11
C TYR A 232 16.78 -10.71 -19.76
N LYS A 233 17.67 -10.48 -18.80
CA LYS A 233 17.50 -10.93 -17.41
C LYS A 233 16.79 -9.84 -16.62
N ILE A 234 15.46 -9.91 -16.53
CA ILE A 234 14.64 -8.88 -15.90
C ILE A 234 13.92 -9.43 -14.68
N ASP A 235 14.10 -8.77 -13.55
CA ASP A 235 13.27 -8.90 -12.35
C ASP A 235 12.39 -7.65 -12.20
N ILE A 236 11.32 -7.75 -11.41
CA ILE A 236 10.29 -6.71 -11.27
C ILE A 236 10.03 -6.37 -9.81
N MET A 237 10.09 -5.08 -9.48
CA MET A 237 9.52 -4.55 -8.24
C MET A 237 8.22 -3.82 -8.54
N THR A 238 7.19 -4.02 -7.74
CA THR A 238 5.89 -3.39 -7.97
C THR A 238 5.19 -2.98 -6.69
N GLY A 239 4.18 -2.10 -6.76
CA GLY A 239 3.62 -1.44 -5.59
C GLY A 239 2.67 -0.30 -5.99
N GLY A 240 2.15 0.43 -5.00
CA GLY A 240 1.16 1.51 -5.20
C GLY A 240 -0.28 1.03 -5.44
N GLU A 241 -0.46 -0.20 -5.91
CA GLU A 241 -1.75 -0.87 -6.04
C GLU A 241 -1.61 -2.40 -5.98
N GLY A 242 -2.71 -3.08 -5.65
CA GLY A 242 -2.75 -4.54 -5.56
C GLY A 242 -2.83 -5.21 -6.92
N ASN A 243 -2.21 -6.38 -7.06
CA ASN A 243 -2.24 -7.21 -8.27
C ASN A 243 -2.86 -8.59 -8.00
N ILE A 244 -3.44 -9.19 -9.03
CA ILE A 244 -3.95 -10.58 -8.98
C ILE A 244 -2.84 -11.59 -9.29
N ILE A 245 -3.03 -12.85 -8.86
CA ILE A 245 -2.05 -13.92 -9.09
C ILE A 245 -1.81 -14.15 -10.59
N GLU A 246 -2.86 -14.01 -11.41
CA GLU A 246 -2.78 -14.16 -12.86
C GLU A 246 -1.92 -13.08 -13.52
N TRP A 247 -1.82 -11.89 -12.92
CA TRP A 247 -0.93 -10.84 -13.41
C TRP A 247 0.53 -11.25 -13.24
N ASN A 248 0.88 -11.84 -12.08
CA ASN A 248 2.23 -12.37 -11.85
C ASN A 248 2.60 -13.48 -12.86
N TYR A 249 1.67 -14.41 -13.12
CA TYR A 249 1.90 -15.46 -14.12
C TYR A 249 2.05 -14.91 -15.53
N TYR A 250 1.25 -13.90 -15.89
CA TYR A 250 1.36 -13.21 -17.17
C TYR A 250 2.75 -12.59 -17.36
N MET A 251 3.23 -11.84 -16.36
CA MET A 251 4.53 -11.18 -16.42
C MET A 251 5.67 -12.21 -16.53
N LYS A 252 5.62 -13.30 -15.76
CA LYS A 252 6.60 -14.39 -15.84
C LYS A 252 6.58 -15.11 -17.19
N ASP A 253 5.42 -15.29 -17.81
CA ASP A 253 5.34 -15.88 -19.15
C ASP A 253 6.06 -15.02 -20.21
N LYS A 254 5.93 -13.70 -20.11
CA LYS A 254 6.54 -12.74 -21.03
C LYS A 254 8.02 -12.51 -20.80
N LEU A 255 8.41 -12.29 -19.54
CA LEU A 255 9.79 -11.95 -19.15
C LEU A 255 10.68 -13.20 -18.95
N GLY A 256 10.07 -14.36 -18.66
CA GLY A 256 10.77 -15.60 -18.34
C GLY A 256 10.37 -16.14 -16.97
N GLN A 257 10.28 -17.47 -16.85
CA GLN A 257 9.74 -18.13 -15.65
C GLN A 257 10.57 -17.88 -14.37
N ASN A 258 11.86 -17.56 -14.54
CA ASN A 258 12.77 -17.23 -13.45
C ASN A 258 12.70 -15.76 -13.00
N CYS A 259 11.90 -14.92 -13.67
CA CYS A 259 11.68 -13.54 -13.28
C CYS A 259 11.16 -13.49 -11.84
N LYS A 260 11.90 -12.80 -10.96
CA LYS A 260 11.48 -12.51 -9.61
C LYS A 260 10.60 -11.27 -9.62
N ILE A 261 9.43 -11.37 -9.00
CA ILE A 261 8.47 -10.28 -8.87
C ILE A 261 8.23 -10.09 -7.38
N VAL A 262 8.47 -8.88 -6.86
CA VAL A 262 8.19 -8.54 -5.46
C VAL A 262 7.30 -7.32 -5.39
N SER A 263 6.18 -7.47 -4.69
CA SER A 263 5.29 -6.38 -4.36
C SER A 263 5.76 -5.66 -3.07
N SER A 264 5.72 -4.34 -3.03
CA SER A 264 5.91 -3.53 -1.83
C SER A 264 4.65 -2.73 -1.48
N TYR A 265 4.50 -2.44 -0.20
CA TYR A 265 3.42 -1.64 0.35
C TYR A 265 4.01 -0.42 1.08
N GLY A 266 3.48 0.74 0.71
CA GLY A 266 3.88 2.04 1.22
C GLY A 266 2.89 3.10 0.75
N CYS A 267 2.96 4.28 1.37
CA CYS A 267 2.14 5.43 1.00
C CYS A 267 2.81 6.74 1.42
N SER A 268 2.60 7.83 0.67
CA SER A 268 3.24 9.13 0.98
C SER A 268 2.90 9.66 2.38
N ASP A 269 1.76 9.25 2.95
CA ASP A 269 1.32 9.62 4.29
C ASP A 269 2.26 9.11 5.40
N ILE A 270 2.84 7.92 5.22
CA ILE A 270 3.64 7.19 6.22
C ILE A 270 5.09 7.13 5.77
N ASP A 271 5.40 6.25 4.81
CA ASP A 271 6.67 6.08 4.11
C ASP A 271 6.47 5.04 2.98
N ILE A 272 7.48 4.83 2.13
CA ILE A 272 7.40 3.89 0.99
C ILE A 272 7.76 2.45 1.37
N GLY A 273 8.08 2.16 2.64
CA GLY A 273 8.67 0.91 3.12
C GLY A 273 7.93 0.31 4.31
N ILE A 274 6.58 0.32 4.26
CA ILE A 274 5.75 -0.22 5.34
C ILE A 274 5.84 -1.75 5.36
N GLY A 275 5.84 -2.39 4.20
CA GLY A 275 6.03 -3.84 4.13
C GLY A 275 6.32 -4.32 2.72
N PHE A 276 6.78 -5.56 2.61
CA PHE A 276 7.16 -6.17 1.34
C PHE A 276 6.72 -7.63 1.27
N GLU A 277 6.49 -8.10 0.05
CA GLU A 277 6.08 -9.46 -0.23
C GLU A 277 7.33 -10.35 -0.19
N THR A 278 7.37 -11.31 0.72
CA THR A 278 8.40 -12.34 0.72
C THR A 278 7.98 -13.49 -0.18
N ASP A 279 8.93 -14.33 -0.60
CA ASP A 279 8.60 -15.57 -1.30
C ASP A 279 7.58 -16.42 -0.49
N PHE A 280 7.66 -16.37 0.84
CA PHE A 280 6.72 -17.04 1.73
C PHE A 280 5.34 -16.37 1.75
N SER A 281 5.26 -15.04 1.81
CA SER A 281 3.96 -14.36 1.77
C SER A 281 3.27 -14.51 0.40
N PHE A 282 4.02 -14.49 -0.70
CA PHE A 282 3.49 -14.81 -2.03
C PHE A 282 2.98 -16.27 -2.10
N PHE A 283 3.74 -17.22 -1.55
CA PHE A 283 3.30 -18.62 -1.47
C PHE A 283 1.99 -18.77 -0.68
N ILE A 284 1.83 -18.03 0.43
CA ILE A 284 0.56 -18.01 1.18
C ILE A 284 -0.58 -17.47 0.31
N ARG A 285 -0.35 -16.43 -0.50
CA ARG A 285 -1.36 -15.92 -1.45
C ARG A 285 -1.76 -16.99 -2.46
N GLU A 286 -0.81 -17.76 -2.99
CA GLU A 286 -1.11 -18.87 -3.90
C GLU A 286 -1.96 -19.96 -3.24
N LEU A 287 -1.66 -20.32 -1.98
CA LEU A 287 -2.47 -21.27 -1.21
C LEU A 287 -3.89 -20.75 -0.99
N CYS A 288 -4.03 -19.48 -0.59
CA CYS A 288 -5.32 -18.83 -0.38
C CYS A 288 -6.14 -18.68 -1.68
N ASN A 289 -5.48 -18.54 -2.82
CA ASN A 289 -6.15 -18.50 -4.12
C ASN A 289 -6.85 -19.84 -4.41
N LYS A 290 -6.20 -20.96 -4.08
CA LYS A 290 -6.71 -22.32 -4.32
C LYS A 290 -7.58 -22.88 -3.18
N ASN A 291 -7.49 -22.31 -1.98
CA ASN A 291 -8.21 -22.79 -0.80
C ASN A 291 -9.08 -21.69 -0.18
N ARG A 292 -10.38 -21.71 -0.53
CA ARG A 292 -11.35 -20.74 -0.02
C ARG A 292 -11.54 -20.79 1.50
N LYS A 293 -11.44 -21.98 2.13
CA LYS A 293 -11.59 -22.12 3.58
C LYS A 293 -10.42 -21.45 4.31
N LEU A 294 -9.19 -21.71 3.88
CA LEU A 294 -8.00 -21.05 4.40
C LEU A 294 -8.10 -19.52 4.24
N ARG A 295 -8.52 -19.05 3.06
CA ARG A 295 -8.70 -17.62 2.81
C ARG A 295 -9.72 -16.99 3.75
N GLN A 296 -10.82 -17.69 4.03
CA GLN A 296 -11.87 -17.22 4.93
C GLN A 296 -11.41 -17.17 6.40
N GLU A 297 -10.63 -18.16 6.83
CA GLU A 297 -10.07 -18.18 8.19
C GLU A 297 -9.09 -17.03 8.40
N LEU A 298 -8.21 -16.76 7.43
CA LEU A 298 -7.19 -15.71 7.54
C LEU A 298 -7.75 -14.29 7.42
N PHE A 299 -8.71 -14.05 6.53
CA PHE A 299 -9.11 -12.69 6.14
C PHE A 299 -10.61 -12.40 6.32
N GLY A 300 -11.38 -13.37 6.79
CA GLY A 300 -12.83 -13.27 6.91
C GLY A 300 -13.57 -13.49 5.58
N HIS A 301 -14.83 -13.06 5.55
CA HIS A 301 -15.72 -13.32 4.42
C HIS A 301 -15.54 -12.29 3.29
N GLY A 302 -14.81 -12.67 2.24
CA GLY A 302 -14.67 -11.89 1.01
C GLY A 302 -14.28 -12.74 -0.19
N ASP A 303 -14.66 -12.27 -1.38
CA ASP A 303 -14.30 -12.93 -2.64
C ASP A 303 -12.94 -12.48 -3.18
N LYS A 304 -12.45 -11.31 -2.75
CA LYS A 304 -11.14 -10.78 -3.15
C LYS A 304 -10.02 -11.51 -2.41
N LEU A 305 -8.93 -11.77 -3.13
CA LEU A 305 -7.68 -12.28 -2.57
C LEU A 305 -6.82 -11.09 -2.13
N PRO A 306 -6.49 -10.95 -0.83
CA PRO A 306 -5.66 -9.85 -0.36
C PRO A 306 -4.22 -9.92 -0.87
N MET A 307 -3.55 -8.77 -0.90
CA MET A 307 -2.09 -8.71 -0.87
C MET A 307 -1.63 -9.12 0.54
N ILE A 308 -0.49 -9.80 0.64
CA ILE A 308 0.09 -10.24 1.93
C ILE A 308 1.56 -9.85 1.94
N PHE A 309 1.93 -9.04 2.93
CA PHE A 309 3.27 -8.53 3.15
C PHE A 309 3.76 -8.96 4.52
N GLN A 310 5.07 -8.87 4.75
CA GLN A 310 5.65 -8.81 6.08
C GLN A 310 6.16 -7.39 6.34
N TYR A 311 6.03 -6.93 7.59
CA TYR A 311 6.51 -5.60 8.01
C TYR A 311 7.47 -5.73 9.18
N ASN A 312 8.26 -4.68 9.41
CA ASN A 312 9.22 -4.63 10.50
C ASN A 312 8.61 -3.95 11.76
N PRO A 313 8.34 -4.68 12.86
CA PRO A 313 7.73 -4.11 14.06
C PRO A 313 8.61 -3.09 14.79
N LEU A 314 9.89 -3.00 14.42
CA LEU A 314 10.81 -1.99 14.93
C LEU A 314 10.57 -0.62 14.27
N MET A 315 10.03 -0.59 13.06
CA MET A 315 9.69 0.64 12.34
C MET A 315 8.24 1.07 12.57
N HIS A 316 7.31 0.11 12.59
CA HIS A 316 5.88 0.39 12.63
C HIS A 316 5.21 -0.42 13.75
N TYR A 317 4.43 0.26 14.58
CA TYR A 317 3.41 -0.41 15.39
C TYR A 317 2.11 -0.37 14.61
N ILE A 318 1.64 -1.54 14.18
CA ILE A 318 0.41 -1.68 13.39
C ILE A 318 -0.60 -2.48 14.21
N ARG A 319 -1.80 -1.92 14.35
CA ARG A 319 -2.91 -2.56 15.06
C ARG A 319 -4.14 -2.63 14.19
N GLN A 320 -4.72 -3.82 14.14
CA GLN A 320 -6.01 -4.06 13.48
C GLN A 320 -7.16 -3.52 14.33
N ILE A 321 -8.14 -2.90 13.67
CA ILE A 321 -9.37 -2.39 14.29
C ILE A 321 -10.61 -2.88 13.52
N PRO A 322 -11.67 -3.32 14.21
CA PRO A 322 -12.91 -3.71 13.55
C PRO A 322 -13.71 -2.47 13.14
N ILE A 323 -14.29 -2.49 11.94
CA ILE A 323 -15.15 -1.43 11.42
C ILE A 323 -16.49 -2.04 11.03
N GLU A 324 -17.57 -1.45 11.53
CA GLU A 324 -18.92 -1.75 11.11
C GLU A 324 -19.34 -0.76 10.03
N ARG A 325 -19.68 -1.27 8.85
CA ARG A 325 -20.18 -0.47 7.73
C ARG A 325 -21.65 -0.12 7.93
N ALA A 326 -22.12 0.90 7.22
CA ALA A 326 -23.52 1.33 7.24
C ALA A 326 -24.52 0.22 6.82
N ASP A 327 -24.06 -0.79 6.08
CA ASP A 327 -24.85 -1.96 5.69
C ASP A 327 -24.87 -3.09 6.74
N GLY A 328 -24.23 -2.88 7.90
CA GLY A 328 -24.09 -3.85 8.99
C GLY A 328 -22.96 -4.88 8.78
N SER A 329 -22.23 -4.81 7.67
CA SER A 329 -21.08 -5.69 7.45
C SER A 329 -19.88 -5.27 8.30
N LYS A 330 -19.15 -6.25 8.83
CA LYS A 330 -17.93 -6.03 9.61
C LYS A 330 -16.72 -6.30 8.73
N ILE A 331 -15.84 -5.32 8.67
CA ILE A 331 -14.51 -5.43 8.05
C ILE A 331 -13.45 -5.10 9.10
N TYR A 332 -12.20 -5.18 8.69
CA TYR A 332 -11.09 -4.67 9.47
C TYR A 332 -10.38 -3.55 8.71
N GLU A 333 -9.96 -2.54 9.45
CA GLU A 333 -8.94 -1.58 9.07
C GLU A 333 -7.74 -1.75 10.00
N TYR A 334 -6.70 -0.95 9.80
CA TYR A 334 -5.58 -0.89 10.73
C TYR A 334 -5.06 0.53 10.91
N GLU A 335 -4.49 0.76 12.09
CA GLU A 335 -3.85 2.00 12.48
C GLU A 335 -2.34 1.77 12.54
N ILE A 336 -1.57 2.75 12.08
CA ILE A 336 -0.10 2.72 12.07
C ILE A 336 0.44 3.82 12.99
N THR A 337 1.43 3.46 13.82
CA THR A 337 2.30 4.42 14.48
C THR A 337 3.73 4.25 13.99
N LEU A 338 4.32 5.34 13.49
CA LEU A 338 5.75 5.39 13.16
C LEU A 338 6.56 5.34 14.45
N LEU A 339 7.61 4.52 14.50
CA LEU A 339 8.41 4.30 15.70
C LEU A 339 9.78 4.98 15.68
N ASP A 340 10.09 5.73 14.63
CA ASP A 340 11.31 6.54 14.56
C ASP A 340 11.09 7.93 15.16
N ARG A 341 11.90 8.26 16.15
CA ARG A 341 11.87 9.57 16.83
C ARG A 341 12.53 10.69 16.03
N ASN A 342 13.22 10.36 14.94
CA ASN A 342 13.76 11.35 14.00
C ASN A 342 12.71 11.86 13.01
N VAL A 343 11.55 11.20 12.92
CA VAL A 343 10.45 11.64 12.04
C VAL A 343 9.98 13.02 12.47
N VAL A 344 10.04 13.97 11.53
CA VAL A 344 9.75 15.37 11.84
C VAL A 344 8.26 15.62 12.08
N SER A 345 7.38 14.89 11.38
CA SER A 345 5.93 14.92 11.58
C SER A 345 5.41 13.54 12.00
N PRO A 346 5.45 13.20 13.29
CA PRO A 346 5.06 11.88 13.78
C PRO A 346 3.64 11.48 13.36
N LYS A 347 3.47 10.21 13.03
CA LYS A 347 2.16 9.60 12.77
C LYS A 347 1.85 8.67 13.92
N ILE A 348 0.87 9.05 14.74
CA ILE A 348 0.47 8.33 15.93
C ILE A 348 -0.95 7.83 15.74
N LYS A 349 -1.14 6.52 15.82
CA LYS A 349 -2.43 5.85 15.64
C LYS A 349 -3.15 6.32 14.36
N TYR A 350 -2.39 6.41 13.26
CA TYR A 350 -2.84 6.98 12.01
C TYR A 350 -3.55 5.94 11.16
N ASN A 351 -4.78 6.20 10.75
CA ASN A 351 -5.57 5.30 9.93
C ASN A 351 -5.65 5.78 8.48
N LEU A 352 -5.15 4.92 7.58
CA LEU A 352 -5.14 5.15 6.14
C LEU A 352 -6.50 4.93 5.48
N LYS A 353 -7.43 4.22 6.12
CA LYS A 353 -8.68 3.68 5.57
C LYS A 353 -8.46 2.56 4.54
N ASP A 354 -7.38 1.80 4.74
CA ASP A 354 -7.15 0.54 4.05
C ASP A 354 -7.91 -0.58 4.78
N GLU A 355 -8.73 -1.33 4.03
CA GLU A 355 -9.33 -2.58 4.48
C GLU A 355 -8.25 -3.65 4.55
N GLY A 356 -8.02 -4.19 5.74
CA GLY A 356 -6.88 -5.06 5.99
C GLY A 356 -6.67 -5.31 7.48
N GLY A 357 -5.55 -5.94 7.80
CA GLY A 357 -5.21 -6.25 9.17
C GLY A 357 -3.84 -6.89 9.33
N VAL A 358 -3.52 -7.25 10.56
CA VAL A 358 -2.26 -7.89 10.91
C VAL A 358 -2.50 -9.31 11.40
N ILE A 359 -1.60 -10.22 11.05
CA ILE A 359 -1.60 -11.61 11.52
C ILE A 359 -0.23 -11.89 12.11
N LYS A 360 -0.17 -12.35 13.36
CA LYS A 360 1.11 -12.69 13.99
C LYS A 360 1.76 -13.85 13.26
N PHE A 361 3.08 -13.90 13.30
CA PHE A 361 3.85 -14.94 12.61
C PHE A 361 3.40 -16.36 13.02
N ASN A 362 3.33 -16.62 14.33
CA ASN A 362 2.94 -17.94 14.85
C ASN A 362 1.47 -18.29 14.56
N ASP A 363 0.56 -17.31 14.58
CA ASP A 363 -0.84 -17.51 14.25
C ASP A 363 -1.00 -17.89 12.77
N MET A 364 -0.27 -17.21 11.87
CA MET A 364 -0.23 -17.56 10.44
C MET A 364 0.24 -19.00 10.24
N LEU A 365 1.33 -19.42 10.88
CA LEU A 365 1.84 -20.79 10.75
C LEU A 365 0.85 -21.82 11.30
N SER A 366 0.18 -21.52 12.42
CA SER A 366 -0.83 -22.40 13.03
C SER A 366 -2.03 -22.61 12.09
N ILE A 367 -2.55 -21.52 11.52
CA ILE A 367 -3.68 -21.56 10.58
C ILE A 367 -3.26 -22.32 9.29
N LEU A 368 -2.08 -22.03 8.75
CA LEU A 368 -1.56 -22.75 7.59
C LEU A 368 -1.41 -24.25 7.86
N GLY A 369 -0.83 -24.64 9.00
CA GLY A 369 -0.67 -26.04 9.39
C GLY A 369 -2.00 -26.78 9.55
N SER A 370 -3.04 -26.09 10.02
CA SER A 370 -4.38 -26.67 10.17
C SER A 370 -5.08 -26.93 8.83
N HIS A 371 -4.82 -26.11 7.81
CA HIS A 371 -5.46 -26.23 6.50
C HIS A 371 -4.60 -26.95 5.45
N VAL A 372 -3.28 -26.89 5.58
CA VAL A 372 -2.28 -27.43 4.65
C VAL A 372 -1.10 -27.99 5.47
N PRO A 373 -1.22 -29.15 6.11
CA PRO A 373 -0.20 -29.65 7.05
C PRO A 373 1.22 -29.75 6.50
N ASP A 374 1.37 -29.97 5.19
CA ASP A 374 2.65 -30.08 4.47
C ASP A 374 3.11 -28.77 3.83
N PHE A 375 2.60 -27.61 4.26
CA PHE A 375 2.91 -26.32 3.62
C PHE A 375 4.40 -25.97 3.61
N LEU A 376 5.15 -26.33 4.66
CA LEU A 376 6.59 -26.10 4.73
C LEU A 376 7.35 -26.92 3.69
N ASP A 377 7.02 -28.21 3.55
CA ASP A 377 7.62 -29.07 2.53
C ASP A 377 7.31 -28.57 1.12
N ARG A 378 6.08 -28.12 0.89
CA ARG A 378 5.68 -27.51 -0.39
C ARG A 378 6.44 -26.23 -0.68
N PHE A 379 6.61 -25.38 0.33
CA PHE A 379 7.39 -24.14 0.19
C PHE A 379 8.85 -24.45 -0.14
N GLN A 380 9.49 -25.36 0.59
CA GLN A 380 10.88 -25.77 0.31
C GLN A 380 11.04 -26.36 -1.10
N LYS A 381 10.12 -27.22 -1.55
CA LYS A 381 10.15 -27.82 -2.90
C LYS A 381 10.05 -26.80 -4.04
N LYS A 382 9.58 -25.57 -3.79
CA LYS A 382 9.55 -24.48 -4.78
C LYS A 382 10.90 -23.78 -5.02
N GLY A 383 11.99 -24.33 -4.49
CA GLY A 383 13.34 -23.77 -4.64
C GLY A 383 13.79 -22.94 -3.43
N HIS A 384 13.00 -22.90 -2.35
CA HIS A 384 13.32 -22.19 -1.11
C HIS A 384 13.96 -23.10 -0.06
N GLN A 385 14.64 -24.17 -0.48
CA GLN A 385 15.18 -25.22 0.42
C GLN A 385 16.24 -24.72 1.43
N ARG A 386 16.78 -23.51 1.26
CA ARG A 386 17.95 -23.02 2.03
C ARG A 386 17.71 -21.73 2.81
N GLU A 387 16.58 -21.05 2.62
CA GLU A 387 16.31 -19.75 3.26
C GLU A 387 15.39 -19.92 4.48
N PRO A 388 15.82 -19.54 5.69
CA PRO A 388 14.95 -19.55 6.86
C PRO A 388 13.85 -18.50 6.72
N LEU A 389 12.64 -18.81 7.21
CA LEU A 389 11.53 -17.86 7.20
C LEU A 389 11.84 -16.62 8.04
N LEU A 390 11.50 -15.43 7.52
CA LEU A 390 11.46 -14.22 8.33
C LEU A 390 10.33 -14.35 9.35
N ARG A 391 10.68 -14.31 10.65
CA ARG A 391 9.79 -14.37 11.80
C ARG A 391 9.18 -12.99 12.10
N LEU A 392 8.67 -12.36 11.05
CA LEU A 392 7.99 -11.07 11.08
C LEU A 392 6.47 -11.27 10.98
N PRO A 393 5.66 -10.41 11.62
CA PRO A 393 4.22 -10.45 11.44
C PRO A 393 3.83 -10.10 10.00
N PHE A 394 2.63 -10.54 9.63
CA PHE A 394 2.06 -10.30 8.32
C PHE A 394 1.11 -9.10 8.36
N LEU A 395 1.12 -8.31 7.29
CA LEU A 395 0.14 -7.27 7.00
C LEU A 395 -0.60 -7.68 5.72
N TYR A 396 -1.93 -7.73 5.77
CA TYR A 396 -2.74 -7.99 4.59
C TYR A 396 -3.57 -6.77 4.22
N ILE A 397 -3.68 -6.49 2.91
CA ILE A 397 -4.49 -5.40 2.36
C ILE A 397 -5.45 -5.97 1.33
N VAL A 398 -6.74 -5.72 1.53
CA VAL A 398 -7.81 -6.17 0.66
C VAL A 398 -8.17 -5.09 -0.37
N ASP A 399 -8.47 -3.88 0.12
CA ASP A 399 -8.96 -2.75 -0.68
C ASP A 399 -8.97 -1.48 0.20
N ARG A 400 -9.61 -0.41 -0.26
CA ARG A 400 -9.90 0.81 0.51
C ARG A 400 -11.28 0.73 1.14
N SER A 401 -11.42 0.88 2.46
CA SER A 401 -12.72 0.79 3.13
C SER A 401 -13.68 1.92 2.73
N ASP A 402 -13.14 3.10 2.44
CA ASP A 402 -13.85 4.32 2.05
C ASP A 402 -14.41 4.31 0.60
N GLY A 403 -14.07 3.26 -0.18
CA GLY A 403 -14.48 3.05 -1.57
C GLY A 403 -13.57 3.68 -2.62
N THR A 404 -12.44 4.26 -2.21
CA THR A 404 -11.40 4.75 -3.12
C THR A 404 -10.85 3.60 -3.97
N ILE A 405 -10.50 3.85 -5.23
CA ILE A 405 -9.73 2.91 -6.03
C ILE A 405 -8.39 3.54 -6.38
N SER A 406 -7.32 2.74 -6.34
CA SER A 406 -6.04 3.11 -6.94
C SER A 406 -6.02 2.62 -8.38
N LEU A 407 -5.63 3.49 -9.30
CA LEU A 407 -5.54 3.20 -10.73
C LEU A 407 -4.28 3.87 -11.29
N ASP A 408 -3.24 3.08 -11.56
CA ASP A 408 -1.96 3.56 -12.10
C ASP A 408 -1.36 4.69 -11.22
N GLY A 409 -1.32 4.42 -9.92
CA GLY A 409 -0.86 5.36 -8.88
C GLY A 409 -1.87 6.42 -8.45
N ALA A 410 -2.92 6.69 -9.24
CA ALA A 410 -3.91 7.72 -8.92
C ALA A 410 -5.06 7.17 -8.04
N ASN A 411 -5.34 7.83 -6.92
CA ASN A 411 -6.50 7.53 -6.10
C ASN A 411 -7.75 8.26 -6.61
N ILE A 412 -8.78 7.50 -6.99
CA ILE A 412 -10.08 8.01 -7.41
C ILE A 412 -11.07 7.83 -6.26
N TYR A 413 -11.59 8.94 -5.74
CA TYR A 413 -12.46 8.92 -4.56
C TYR A 413 -13.94 8.93 -4.96
N PRO A 414 -14.83 8.21 -4.24
CA PRO A 414 -16.25 8.16 -4.59
C PRO A 414 -16.94 9.52 -4.70
N HIS A 415 -16.63 10.46 -3.79
CA HIS A 415 -17.25 11.79 -3.80
C HIS A 415 -16.85 12.62 -5.04
N GLN A 416 -15.73 12.29 -5.71
CA GLN A 416 -15.38 12.90 -7.00
C GLN A 416 -16.38 12.45 -8.08
N ILE A 417 -16.76 11.18 -8.10
CA ILE A 417 -17.77 10.63 -9.03
C ILE A 417 -19.16 11.19 -8.73
N GLU A 418 -19.52 11.28 -7.45
CA GLU A 418 -20.73 11.97 -7.00
C GLU A 418 -20.78 13.40 -7.53
N ARG A 419 -19.71 14.18 -7.35
CA ARG A 419 -19.59 15.54 -7.89
C ARG A 419 -19.71 15.59 -9.42
N CYS A 420 -19.17 14.60 -10.14
CA CYS A 420 -19.34 14.50 -11.59
C CYS A 420 -20.81 14.34 -11.98
N ILE A 421 -21.56 13.48 -11.26
CA ILE A 421 -22.98 13.22 -11.51
C ILE A 421 -23.81 14.47 -11.19
N HIS A 422 -23.56 15.14 -10.05
CA HIS A 422 -24.29 16.34 -9.65
C HIS A 422 -24.10 17.53 -10.59
N ARG A 423 -22.93 17.65 -11.23
CA ARG A 423 -22.62 18.77 -12.14
C ARG A 423 -23.32 18.67 -13.49
N ASP A 424 -23.69 17.47 -13.94
CA ASP A 424 -24.44 17.29 -15.19
C ASP A 424 -25.92 17.09 -14.88
N ARG A 425 -26.76 18.08 -15.24
CA ARG A 425 -28.22 18.03 -15.03
C ARG A 425 -28.86 16.78 -15.62
N GLY A 426 -28.34 16.25 -16.73
CA GLY A 426 -28.86 15.04 -17.33
C GLY A 426 -28.50 13.78 -16.55
N LEU A 427 -27.28 13.67 -16.01
CA LEU A 427 -26.94 12.56 -15.12
C LEU A 427 -27.72 12.64 -13.81
N LEU A 428 -27.76 13.82 -13.17
CA LEU A 428 -28.52 14.05 -11.95
C LEU A 428 -30.01 13.73 -12.09
N ALA A 429 -30.60 14.00 -13.26
CA ALA A 429 -31.99 13.67 -13.54
C ALA A 429 -32.23 12.16 -13.65
N ASN A 430 -31.24 11.38 -14.10
CA ASN A 430 -31.42 9.96 -14.46
C ASN A 430 -30.81 8.96 -13.48
N VAL A 431 -29.80 9.33 -12.70
CA VAL A 431 -29.05 8.43 -11.82
C VAL A 431 -29.58 8.50 -10.38
N HIS A 432 -29.74 7.34 -9.74
CA HIS A 432 -30.12 7.19 -8.34
C HIS A 432 -28.90 6.89 -7.45
N LEU A 433 -28.14 5.84 -7.76
CA LEU A 433 -26.95 5.41 -7.03
C LEU A 433 -25.79 5.15 -7.98
N PHE A 434 -24.58 5.08 -7.42
CA PHE A 434 -23.43 4.57 -8.17
C PHE A 434 -22.56 3.64 -7.33
N LYS A 435 -21.79 2.81 -8.04
CA LYS A 435 -20.72 1.95 -7.53
C LYS A 435 -19.51 2.11 -8.43
N MET A 436 -18.33 1.97 -7.84
CA MET A 436 -17.07 1.95 -8.58
C MET A 436 -16.30 0.68 -8.25
N ALA A 437 -15.62 0.14 -9.26
CA ALA A 437 -14.80 -1.04 -9.12
C ALA A 437 -13.60 -0.99 -10.07
N LEU A 438 -12.53 -1.65 -9.65
CA LEU A 438 -11.44 -2.03 -10.52
C LEU A 438 -11.65 -3.49 -10.94
N GLU A 439 -11.85 -3.73 -12.22
CA GLU A 439 -11.99 -5.07 -12.80
C GLU A 439 -10.80 -5.41 -13.69
N TYR A 440 -10.60 -6.69 -13.98
CA TYR A 440 -9.56 -7.14 -14.92
C TYR A 440 -10.21 -7.73 -16.16
N ASN A 441 -9.85 -7.22 -17.34
CA ASN A 441 -10.36 -7.76 -18.60
C ASN A 441 -9.68 -9.10 -18.97
N LYS A 442 -10.08 -9.71 -20.10
CA LYS A 442 -9.48 -10.97 -20.58
C LYS A 442 -7.97 -10.86 -20.83
N LYS A 443 -7.47 -9.66 -21.16
CA LYS A 443 -6.04 -9.36 -21.33
C LYS A 443 -5.34 -9.04 -20.01
N LYS A 444 -6.01 -9.13 -18.86
CA LYS A 444 -5.49 -8.81 -17.51
C LYS A 444 -5.12 -7.34 -17.32
N ASN A 445 -5.69 -6.43 -18.12
CA ASN A 445 -5.58 -5.00 -17.85
C ASN A 445 -6.63 -4.59 -16.82
N SER A 446 -6.24 -3.68 -15.94
CA SER A 446 -7.15 -2.99 -15.04
C SER A 446 -8.17 -2.16 -15.83
N VAL A 447 -9.44 -2.21 -15.42
CA VAL A 447 -10.57 -1.50 -16.03
C VAL A 447 -11.29 -0.73 -14.94
N PHE A 448 -11.31 0.60 -15.07
CA PHE A 448 -12.09 1.46 -14.18
C PHE A 448 -13.58 1.37 -14.54
N LYS A 449 -14.33 0.61 -13.74
CA LYS A 449 -15.77 0.42 -13.92
C LYS A 449 -16.56 1.40 -13.06
N VAL A 450 -17.47 2.15 -13.67
CA VAL A 450 -18.50 2.93 -12.97
C VAL A 450 -19.87 2.34 -13.27
N MET A 451 -20.52 1.81 -12.25
CA MET A 451 -21.86 1.24 -12.35
C MET A 451 -22.85 2.28 -11.84
N LEU A 452 -23.85 2.62 -12.64
CA LEU A 452 -24.87 3.61 -12.30
C LEU A 452 -26.23 2.92 -12.22
N GLU A 453 -26.90 3.05 -11.09
CA GLU A 453 -28.30 2.70 -10.96
C GLU A 453 -29.13 3.88 -11.45
N LEU A 454 -30.06 3.61 -12.36
CA LEU A 454 -30.98 4.62 -12.86
C LEU A 454 -32.18 4.77 -11.93
N LYS A 455 -32.77 5.97 -11.91
CA LYS A 455 -34.04 6.22 -11.20
C LYS A 455 -35.15 5.32 -11.74
N GLU A 456 -36.16 5.09 -10.91
CA GLU A 456 -37.31 4.26 -11.24
C GLU A 456 -37.96 4.71 -12.56
N GLY A 457 -38.32 3.73 -13.41
CA GLY A 457 -38.90 3.98 -14.74
C GLY A 457 -37.91 4.32 -15.86
N ILE A 458 -36.66 4.66 -15.56
CA ILE A 458 -35.66 4.98 -16.59
C ILE A 458 -34.99 3.69 -17.12
N LYS A 459 -34.95 3.55 -18.45
CA LYS A 459 -34.31 2.40 -19.11
C LYS A 459 -32.85 2.68 -19.47
N PRO A 460 -31.94 1.71 -19.27
CA PRO A 460 -30.57 1.79 -19.77
C PRO A 460 -30.53 2.08 -21.27
N SER A 461 -29.67 3.02 -21.69
CA SER A 461 -29.39 3.27 -23.10
C SER A 461 -27.91 3.48 -23.34
N GLN A 462 -27.43 3.08 -24.52
CA GLN A 462 -26.03 3.25 -24.90
C GLN A 462 -25.62 4.71 -24.98
N LEU A 463 -26.56 5.59 -25.36
CA LEU A 463 -26.33 7.03 -25.41
C LEU A 463 -26.08 7.61 -24.02
N LEU A 464 -26.88 7.22 -23.03
CA LEU A 464 -26.70 7.65 -21.65
C LEU A 464 -25.39 7.12 -21.05
N ALA A 465 -25.02 5.87 -21.33
CA ALA A 465 -23.77 5.27 -20.86
C ALA A 465 -22.54 6.02 -21.42
N LYS A 466 -22.56 6.32 -22.73
CA LYS A 466 -21.51 7.12 -23.39
C LYS A 466 -21.45 8.52 -22.80
N LYS A 467 -22.60 9.20 -22.65
CA LYS A 467 -22.66 10.53 -22.03
C LYS A 467 -22.06 10.51 -20.63
N ALA A 468 -22.46 9.55 -19.79
CA ALA A 468 -21.94 9.41 -18.43
C ALA A 468 -20.43 9.20 -18.42
N SER A 469 -19.92 8.30 -19.27
CA SER A 469 -18.47 8.05 -19.40
C SER A 469 -17.71 9.32 -19.79
N SER A 470 -18.16 10.05 -20.81
CA SER A 470 -17.54 11.30 -21.26
C SER A 470 -17.56 12.39 -20.19
N VAL A 471 -18.69 12.55 -19.48
CA VAL A 471 -18.83 13.55 -18.41
C VAL A 471 -17.91 13.21 -17.23
N ILE A 472 -17.94 11.96 -16.75
CA ILE A 472 -17.10 11.51 -15.65
C ILE A 472 -15.62 11.67 -16.01
N LEU A 473 -15.21 11.25 -17.20
CA LEU A 473 -13.83 11.37 -17.66
C LEU A 473 -13.35 12.84 -17.68
N ARG A 474 -14.17 13.75 -18.24
CA ARG A 474 -13.82 15.17 -18.32
C ARG A 474 -13.75 15.81 -16.94
N GLU A 475 -14.77 15.60 -16.12
CA GLU A 475 -14.82 16.20 -14.78
C GLU A 475 -13.73 15.62 -13.86
N LEU A 476 -13.46 14.31 -13.93
CA LEU A 476 -12.42 13.68 -13.12
C LEU A 476 -11.02 14.20 -13.47
N GLN A 477 -10.71 14.39 -14.77
CA GLN A 477 -9.45 15.03 -15.18
C GLN A 477 -9.33 16.47 -14.66
N ASN A 478 -10.43 17.20 -14.48
CA ASN A 478 -10.40 18.55 -13.90
C ASN A 478 -10.25 18.54 -12.37
N LEU A 479 -10.82 17.54 -11.70
CA LEU A 479 -10.89 17.45 -10.24
C LEU A 479 -9.69 16.74 -9.60
N ASN A 480 -9.01 15.88 -10.36
CA ASN A 480 -7.99 14.98 -9.85
C ASN A 480 -6.73 15.10 -10.72
N TYR A 481 -5.71 15.75 -10.17
CA TYR A 481 -4.42 15.98 -10.83
C TYR A 481 -3.76 14.64 -11.20
N ASP A 482 -3.65 13.74 -10.23
CA ASP A 482 -3.02 12.42 -10.37
C ASP A 482 -3.70 11.61 -11.47
N TYR A 483 -5.04 11.54 -11.47
CA TYR A 483 -5.77 10.84 -12.54
C TYR A 483 -5.56 11.46 -13.91
N ARG A 484 -5.46 12.79 -14.02
CA ARG A 484 -5.20 13.46 -15.29
C ARG A 484 -3.81 13.13 -15.83
N GLU A 485 -2.81 13.04 -14.96
CA GLU A 485 -1.47 12.62 -15.34
C GLU A 485 -1.48 11.16 -15.82
N SER A 486 -1.97 10.21 -15.01
CA SER A 486 -2.05 8.80 -15.41
C SER A 486 -2.83 8.61 -16.71
N TYR A 487 -3.98 9.30 -16.87
CA TYR A 487 -4.77 9.25 -18.11
C TYR A 487 -4.06 9.90 -19.30
N THR A 488 -3.18 10.88 -19.08
CA THR A 488 -2.36 11.46 -20.16
C THR A 488 -1.44 10.40 -20.73
N ASN A 489 -0.85 9.57 -19.86
CA ASN A 489 0.08 8.51 -20.21
C ASN A 489 -0.62 7.24 -20.71
N ASP A 490 -1.83 6.93 -20.25
CA ASP A 490 -2.60 5.77 -20.72
C ASP A 490 -4.11 6.05 -20.86
N LYS A 491 -4.57 6.04 -22.11
CA LYS A 491 -5.98 6.27 -22.46
C LYS A 491 -6.89 5.08 -22.11
N ILE A 492 -6.33 3.90 -21.79
CA ILE A 492 -7.11 2.74 -21.35
C ILE A 492 -7.79 2.98 -19.99
N LEU A 493 -7.31 3.96 -19.23
CA LEU A 493 -7.82 4.33 -17.90
C LEU A 493 -9.15 5.09 -17.95
N ALA A 494 -9.74 5.28 -19.14
CA ALA A 494 -11.06 5.88 -19.30
C ALA A 494 -12.15 5.07 -18.54
N PRO A 495 -13.12 5.75 -17.90
CA PRO A 495 -14.17 5.08 -17.15
C PRO A 495 -15.12 4.31 -18.07
N VAL A 496 -15.28 3.01 -17.81
CA VAL A 496 -16.26 2.16 -18.46
C VAL A 496 -17.56 2.18 -17.67
N VAL A 497 -18.58 2.84 -18.22
CA VAL A 497 -19.89 2.96 -17.56
C VAL A 497 -20.80 1.77 -17.87
N ALA A 498 -21.40 1.19 -16.84
CA ALA A 498 -22.53 0.26 -16.96
C ALA A 498 -23.77 0.83 -16.28
N LEU A 499 -24.92 0.71 -16.94
CA LEU A 499 -26.20 1.21 -16.44
C LEU A 499 -27.07 0.04 -15.99
N PHE A 500 -27.70 0.19 -14.83
CA PHE A 500 -28.62 -0.77 -14.25
C PHE A 500 -29.97 -0.09 -14.00
N ARG A 501 -31.06 -0.84 -14.17
CA ARG A 501 -32.37 -0.36 -13.71
C ARG A 501 -32.40 -0.30 -12.19
N TYR A 502 -33.36 0.46 -11.67
CA TYR A 502 -33.61 0.57 -10.25
C TYR A 502 -33.77 -0.81 -9.59
N GLY A 503 -32.99 -1.09 -8.55
CA GLY A 503 -32.99 -2.34 -7.80
C GLY A 503 -32.43 -3.55 -8.54
N GLU A 504 -31.76 -3.39 -9.69
CA GLU A 504 -31.21 -4.49 -10.49
C GLU A 504 -29.68 -4.60 -10.40
N GLY A 505 -29.17 -5.77 -10.81
CA GLY A 505 -27.73 -6.04 -10.88
C GLY A 505 -27.02 -5.88 -9.53
N PRO A 506 -25.90 -5.13 -9.47
CA PRO A 506 -25.15 -4.96 -8.23
C PRO A 506 -25.91 -4.16 -7.18
N PHE A 507 -27.01 -3.48 -7.53
CA PHE A 507 -27.83 -2.68 -6.61
C PHE A 507 -29.02 -3.45 -6.02
N HIS A 508 -29.23 -4.69 -6.47
CA HIS A 508 -30.34 -5.49 -5.97
C HIS A 508 -30.22 -5.73 -4.45
N PRO A 509 -31.31 -5.67 -3.66
CA PRO A 509 -31.28 -5.76 -2.19
C PRO A 509 -30.66 -7.03 -1.60
N LYS A 510 -30.52 -8.10 -2.41
CA LYS A 510 -29.82 -9.33 -2.04
C LYS A 510 -28.29 -9.21 -2.10
N PHE A 511 -27.75 -8.24 -2.84
CA PHE A 511 -26.32 -7.94 -2.98
C PHE A 511 -25.89 -6.74 -2.10
N LYS A 512 -26.39 -6.68 -0.86
CA LYS A 512 -25.97 -5.71 0.17
C LYS A 512 -24.45 -5.66 0.43
N LYS A 513 -23.68 -6.65 -0.06
CA LYS A 513 -22.23 -6.78 0.18
C LYS A 513 -21.35 -5.87 -0.68
N ILE A 514 -21.89 -5.18 -1.68
CA ILE A 514 -21.13 -4.27 -2.54
C ILE A 514 -21.47 -2.84 -2.14
N LYS A 515 -20.50 -2.05 -1.68
CA LYS A 515 -20.60 -0.67 -1.14
C LYS A 515 -21.67 0.18 -1.85
N HIS A 516 -22.66 0.70 -1.12
CA HIS A 516 -23.62 1.69 -1.65
C HIS A 516 -23.11 3.10 -1.33
N LYS A 517 -23.16 4.03 -2.30
CA LYS A 517 -23.07 5.46 -2.03
C LYS A 517 -24.37 6.09 -2.53
N TYR A 518 -25.12 6.66 -1.59
CA TYR A 518 -26.37 7.35 -1.85
C TYR A 518 -26.07 8.73 -2.41
N ILE A 519 -26.69 9.06 -3.55
CA ILE A 519 -26.67 10.42 -4.08
C ILE A 519 -27.77 11.17 -3.33
N HIS A 520 -27.39 12.02 -2.39
CA HIS A 520 -28.34 12.87 -1.69
C HIS A 520 -28.69 14.06 -2.58
N THR A 521 -29.96 14.18 -2.94
CA THR A 521 -30.50 15.31 -3.73
C THR A 521 -30.50 16.61 -2.94
#